data_AF-A0A5R9GHL2-F1
#
_entry.id   AF-A0A5R9GHL2-F1
#
_cell.length_a   1.000
_cell.length_b   1.000
_cell.length_c   1.000
_cell.angle_alpha   90.00
_cell.angle_beta   90.00
_cell.angle_gamma   90.00
#
_symmetry.space_group_name_H-M   'P 1'
#
loop_
_entity.id
_entity.type
_entity.pdbx_description
1 polymer ?
#
loop_
_entity_poly.entity_id
_entity_poly.type
_entity_poly.pdbx_seq_one_letter_code
_entity_poly.pdbx_strand_id
1 'polypeptide(L)' 'MFVRIDKKTQEEETISSEEMVNILERDLNSDVVDEVLTEIVCGIYEHSDAGAIYKYKR' A
#
# COMPACT_ATOMS: atom_id res chain seq x y z
N MET A 1 -4.14 -0.84 -10.14
CA MET A 1 -2.69 -0.62 -10.04
C MET A 1 -2.40 -0.04 -8.66
N PHE A 2 -1.32 -0.45 -8.00
CA PHE A 2 -0.94 0.13 -6.70
C PHE A 2 -0.29 1.49 -6.90
N VAL A 3 -0.60 2.42 -6.01
CA VAL A 3 -0.02 3.77 -6.01
C VAL A 3 0.47 4.12 -4.61
N ARG A 4 1.65 4.74 -4.56
CA ARG A 4 2.20 5.43 -3.39
C ARG A 4 1.92 6.91 -3.54
N ILE A 5 1.39 7.54 -2.51
CA ILE A 5 1.12 8.97 -2.45
C ILE A 5 1.98 9.57 -1.34
N ASP A 6 2.94 10.41 -1.71
CA ASP A 6 3.77 11.10 -0.71
C ASP A 6 2.93 12.11 0.08
N LYS A 7 2.97 12.05 1.41
CA LYS A 7 2.15 12.92 2.26
C LYS A 7 2.61 14.37 2.27
N LYS A 8 3.87 14.65 1.92
CA LYS A 8 4.44 16.01 1.90
C LYS A 8 4.24 16.69 0.55
N THR A 9 4.52 16.00 -0.54
CA THR A 9 4.44 16.58 -1.90
C THR A 9 3.11 16.30 -2.59
N GLN A 10 2.32 15.34 -2.08
CA GLN A 10 1.10 14.83 -2.72
C GLN A 10 1.34 14.18 -4.09
N GLU A 11 2.57 13.81 -4.40
CA GLU A 11 2.91 13.14 -5.65
C GLU A 11 2.47 11.67 -5.62
N GLU A 12 1.79 11.25 -6.68
CA GLU A 12 1.39 9.86 -6.90
C GLU A 12 2.45 9.14 -7.75
N GLU A 13 2.98 8.04 -7.24
CA GLU A 13 3.87 7.13 -7.98
C GLU A 13 3.23 5.74 -8.08
N THR A 14 3.23 5.17 -9.28
CA THR A 14 2.75 3.78 -9.46
C THR A 14 3.83 2.83 -8.96
N ILE A 15 3.45 1.93 -8.05
CA ILE A 15 4.35 0.91 -7.49
C ILE A 15 3.93 -0.48 -7.95
N SER A 16 4.88 -1.41 -7.96
CA SER A 16 4.61 -2.80 -8.27
C SER A 16 3.93 -3.52 -7.10
N SER A 17 3.30 -4.66 -7.38
CA SER A 17 2.74 -5.51 -6.32
C SER A 17 3.82 -6.02 -5.35
N GLU A 18 5.03 -6.31 -5.86
CA GLU A 18 6.16 -6.75 -5.04
C GLU A 18 6.64 -5.64 -4.09
N GLU A 19 6.70 -4.40 -4.58
CA GLU A 19 7.04 -3.25 -3.72
C GLU A 19 5.98 -3.04 -2.64
N MET A 20 4.70 -3.18 -2.98
CA MET A 20 3.60 -3.10 -2.02
C MET A 20 3.70 -4.17 -0.92
N VAL A 21 4.00 -5.43 -1.28
CA VAL A 21 4.21 -6.52 -0.32
C VAL A 21 5.35 -6.17 0.63
N ASN A 22 6.50 -5.73 0.09
CA ASN A 22 7.66 -5.36 0.89
C ASN A 22 7.37 -4.23 1.89
N ILE A 23 6.48 -3.29 1.55
CA ILE A 23 6.05 -2.22 2.46
C ILE A 23 5.19 -2.80 3.58
N LEU A 24 4.20 -3.62 3.23
CA LEU A 24 3.31 -4.23 4.22
C LEU A 24 4.07 -5.16 5.17
N GLU A 25 5.03 -5.95 4.69
CA GLU A 25 5.86 -6.82 5.53
C GLU A 25 6.78 -6.06 6.50
N ARG A 26 7.04 -4.76 6.27
CA ARG A 26 7.80 -3.92 7.20
C ARG A 26 6.95 -3.41 8.35
N ASP A 27 5.67 -3.12 8.08
CA ASP A 27 4.74 -2.52 9.04
C ASP A 27 3.84 -3.54 9.73
N LEU A 28 3.62 -4.70 9.10
CA LEU A 28 2.67 -5.74 9.51
C LEU A 28 3.37 -7.10 9.67
N ASN A 29 2.71 -8.01 10.38
CA ASN A 29 3.15 -9.40 10.43
C ASN A 29 2.92 -10.07 9.07
N SER A 30 3.88 -10.89 8.61
CA SER A 30 3.80 -11.61 7.34
C SER A 30 2.51 -12.42 7.18
N ASP A 31 1.98 -12.99 8.27
CA ASP A 31 0.74 -13.78 8.28
C ASP A 31 -0.52 -13.00 7.88
N VAL A 32 -0.51 -11.65 7.98
CA VAL A 32 -1.68 -10.82 7.65
C VAL A 32 -1.52 -10.03 6.35
N VAL A 33 -0.36 -10.10 5.70
CA VAL A 33 -0.07 -9.32 4.49
C VAL A 33 -0.99 -9.70 3.33
N ASP A 34 -1.25 -11.00 3.13
CA ASP A 34 -2.15 -11.48 2.06
C ASP A 34 -3.60 -11.01 2.25
N GLU A 35 -4.09 -11.00 3.50
CA GLU A 35 -5.43 -10.50 3.84
C GLU A 35 -5.51 -9.00 3.55
N VAL A 36 -4.55 -8.24 4.04
CA VAL A 36 -4.50 -6.77 3.86
C VAL A 36 -4.34 -6.40 2.39
N LEU A 37 -3.52 -7.11 1.61
CA LEU A 37 -3.42 -6.90 0.16
C LEU A 37 -4.77 -7.09 -0.54
N THR A 38 -5.52 -8.11 -0.12
CA THR A 38 -6.86 -8.37 -0.66
C THR A 38 -7.79 -7.20 -0.35
N GLU A 39 -7.81 -6.70 0.89
CA GLU A 39 -8.60 -5.55 1.29
C GLU A 39 -8.25 -4.28 0.50
N ILE A 40 -6.96 -4.06 0.22
CA ILE A 40 -6.48 -2.91 -0.56
C ILE A 40 -6.95 -3.00 -2.01
N VAL A 41 -6.81 -4.16 -2.65
CA VAL A 41 -7.30 -4.37 -4.02
C VAL A 41 -8.84 -4.29 -4.11
N CYS A 42 -9.52 -4.72 -3.06
CA CYS A 42 -10.97 -4.55 -2.92
C CYS A 42 -11.39 -3.08 -2.71
N GLY A 43 -10.46 -2.18 -2.35
CA GLY A 43 -10.73 -0.78 -2.05
C GLY A 43 -11.37 -0.58 -0.67
N ILE A 44 -11.21 -1.56 0.23
CA ILE A 44 -11.72 -1.55 1.60
C ILE A 44 -10.71 -0.87 2.52
N TYR A 45 -9.42 -1.10 2.27
CA TYR A 45 -8.33 -0.60 3.07
C TYR A 45 -7.34 0.23 2.25
N GLU A 46 -6.75 1.24 2.89
CA GLU A 46 -5.60 1.98 2.38
C GLU A 46 -4.52 1.92 3.46
N HIS A 47 -3.33 1.44 3.10
CA HIS A 47 -2.21 1.41 4.03
C HIS A 47 -1.58 2.80 4.11
N SER A 48 -1.09 3.19 5.28
CA SER A 48 -0.49 4.51 5.47
C SER A 48 0.62 4.44 6.49
N ASP A 49 1.83 4.81 6.10
CA ASP A 49 2.96 4.96 7.01
C ASP A 49 3.20 6.44 7.35
N ALA A 50 4.32 6.77 7.99
CA ALA A 50 4.67 8.15 8.33
C ALA A 50 4.91 9.05 7.09
N GLY A 51 5.41 8.47 5.99
CA GLY A 51 5.81 9.18 4.78
C GLY A 51 4.76 9.16 3.66
N ALA A 52 3.99 8.09 3.51
CA ALA A 52 3.13 7.90 2.36
C ALA A 52 1.79 7.24 2.68
N ILE A 53 0.89 7.29 1.69
CA ILE A 53 -0.36 6.52 1.64
C ILE A 53 -0.26 5.57 0.46
N TYR A 54 -0.63 4.31 0.67
CA TYR A 54 -0.59 3.25 -0.31
C TYR A 54 -1.98 2.70 -0.54
N LYS A 55 -2.42 2.71 -1.80
CA LYS A 55 -3.77 2.23 -2.16
C LYS A 55 -3.79 1.59 -3.54
N TYR A 56 -4.88 0.88 -3.82
CA TYR A 56 -5.14 0.36 -5.16
C TYR A 56 -6.02 1.35 -5.96
N LYS A 57 -5.49 1.86 -7.06
CA LYS A 57 -6.21 2.67 -8.04
C LYS A 57 -6.84 1.72 -9.06
N ARG A 58 -8.18 1.64 -9.06
CA ARG A 58 -8.95 0.94 -10.09
C ARG A 58 -8.96 1.71 -11.40
#